data_AF-A0A7S1CLJ6-F1
#
_entry.id   AF-A0A7S1CLJ6-F1
#
_cell.length_a   1.000
_cell.length_b   1.000
_cell.length_c   1.000
_cell.angle_alpha   90.00
_cell.angle_beta   90.00
_cell.angle_gamma   90.00
#
_symmetry.space_group_name_H-M   'P 1'
#
loop_
_entity.id
_entity.type
_entity.pdbx_description
1 polymer ?
#
loop_
_entity_poly.entity_id
_entity_poly.type
_entity_poly.pdbx_seq_one_letter_code
_entity_poly.pdbx_strand_id
1 'polypeptide(L)'
;TAVDDAVARGSLSFTLEHAAADYPGEGDAGVFLPSASVAVGVSDDDAAAIVLSAGSVRLSEGSGGGADAATYTVVLTSEPADGADVVVAVSLSGGGAAFVDVSPPSLTFTTADWDEPQT
;
A
#
# COMPACT_ATOMS: atom_id res chain seq x y z
N THR A 1 9.94 -11.75 15.50
CA THR A 1 8.50 -11.84 15.14
C THR A 1 8.28 -11.01 13.90
N ALA A 2 7.23 -11.28 13.12
CA ALA A 2 6.82 -10.32 12.10
C ALA A 2 6.30 -9.04 12.79
N VAL A 3 6.48 -7.91 12.13
CA VAL A 3 5.92 -6.62 12.55
C VAL A 3 4.72 -6.38 11.64
N ASP A 4 3.58 -6.10 12.27
CA ASP A 4 2.36 -5.68 11.59
C ASP A 4 2.45 -4.18 11.31
N ASP A 5 2.20 -3.78 10.08
CA ASP A 5 2.09 -2.38 9.66
C ASP A 5 0.99 -2.26 8.61
N ALA A 6 0.86 -1.10 7.93
CA ALA A 6 -0.20 -0.88 6.95
C ALA A 6 0.33 -0.85 5.50
N VAL A 7 1.61 -1.15 5.29
CA VAL A 7 2.27 -1.04 3.99
C VAL A 7 2.17 -2.39 3.28
N ALA A 8 1.45 -2.42 2.16
CA ALA A 8 1.26 -3.62 1.36
C ALA A 8 2.59 -4.11 0.77
N ARG A 9 2.92 -5.36 1.02
CA ARG A 9 4.12 -6.03 0.52
C ARG A 9 3.82 -7.41 -0.03
N GLY A 10 4.81 -7.99 -0.72
CA GLY A 10 4.78 -9.40 -1.04
C GLY A 10 5.06 -10.25 0.21
N SER A 11 4.56 -11.49 0.22
CA SER A 11 4.90 -12.45 1.27
C SER A 11 6.42 -12.69 1.32
N LEU A 12 6.97 -12.76 2.53
CA LEU A 12 8.39 -13.00 2.77
C LEU A 12 8.61 -14.47 3.15
N SER A 13 9.79 -14.98 2.82
CA SER A 13 10.20 -16.34 3.18
C SER A 13 11.65 -16.38 3.62
N PHE A 14 11.91 -17.11 4.70
CA PHE A 14 13.20 -17.24 5.35
C PHE A 14 13.49 -18.71 5.66
N THR A 15 14.76 -19.01 5.89
CA THR A 15 15.20 -20.32 6.35
C THR A 15 16.01 -20.15 7.63
N LEU A 16 15.61 -20.86 8.69
CA LEU A 16 16.40 -20.95 9.92
C LEU A 16 17.36 -22.12 9.77
N GLU A 17 18.65 -21.78 9.80
CA GLU A 17 19.74 -22.73 9.86
C GLU A 17 20.19 -22.94 11.30
N HIS A 18 20.63 -24.15 11.59
CA HIS A 18 21.14 -24.53 12.89
C HIS A 18 22.59 -24.96 12.70
N ALA A 19 23.44 -24.69 13.69
CA ALA A 19 24.78 -25.23 13.76
C ALA A 19 25.02 -25.71 15.20
N ALA A 20 25.72 -26.82 15.35
CA ALA A 20 26.14 -27.32 16.64
C ALA A 20 27.67 -27.45 16.65
N ALA A 21 28.28 -27.14 17.79
CA ALA A 21 29.68 -27.40 18.01
C ALA A 21 29.89 -28.89 18.30
N ASP A 22 31.05 -29.41 17.90
CA ASP A 22 31.47 -30.75 18.28
C ASP A 22 31.66 -30.83 19.81
N TYR A 23 31.40 -32.01 20.38
CA TYR A 23 31.67 -32.30 21.79
C TYR A 23 33.11 -32.81 21.94
N PRO A 24 34.03 -32.05 22.58
CA PRO A 24 35.41 -32.48 22.77
C PRO A 24 35.51 -33.33 24.05
N GLY A 25 35.08 -34.58 23.98
CA GLY A 25 35.34 -35.57 25.04
C GLY A 25 36.77 -36.11 24.94
N GLU A 26 37.41 -36.36 26.09
CA GLU A 26 38.73 -37.02 26.21
C GLU A 26 38.64 -38.47 25.66
N GLY A 27 38.75 -38.62 24.33
CA GLY A 27 38.80 -39.91 23.63
C GLY A 27 37.56 -40.31 22.83
N ASP A 28 36.45 -39.57 22.94
CA ASP A 28 35.23 -39.80 22.15
C ASP A 28 34.63 -38.45 21.72
N ALA A 29 34.98 -38.01 20.50
CA ALA A 29 34.46 -36.78 19.93
C ALA A 29 33.13 -37.05 19.21
N GLY A 30 32.04 -36.46 19.71
CA GLY A 30 30.73 -36.52 19.07
C GLY A 30 30.51 -35.34 18.13
N VAL A 31 30.24 -35.61 16.86
CA VAL A 31 29.83 -34.58 15.88
C VAL A 31 28.31 -34.41 15.92
N PHE A 32 27.84 -33.20 16.15
CA PHE A 32 26.41 -32.88 16.13
C PHE A 32 26.08 -32.15 14.83
N LEU A 33 25.30 -32.80 13.97
CA LEU A 33 24.79 -32.20 12.75
C LEU A 33 23.29 -31.97 12.88
N PRO A 34 22.78 -30.76 12.58
CA PRO A 34 21.35 -30.55 12.48
C PRO A 34 20.76 -31.39 11.35
N SER A 35 19.56 -31.93 11.57
CA SER A 35 18.89 -32.81 10.62
C SER A 35 18.22 -32.05 9.46
N ALA A 36 17.86 -30.79 9.67
CA ALA A 36 17.20 -29.96 8.67
C ALA A 36 17.25 -28.47 9.05
N SER A 37 16.98 -27.63 8.06
CA SER A 37 16.59 -26.24 8.26
C SER A 37 15.07 -26.12 8.45
N VAL A 38 14.61 -24.98 8.99
CA VAL A 38 13.18 -24.69 9.17
C VAL A 38 12.79 -23.53 8.26
N ALA A 39 11.81 -23.75 7.39
CA ALA A 39 11.24 -22.68 6.58
C ALA A 39 10.29 -21.81 7.43
N VAL A 40 10.36 -20.50 7.24
CA VAL A 40 9.46 -19.53 7.87
C VAL A 40 8.87 -18.64 6.79
N GLY A 41 7.54 -18.53 6.79
CA GLY A 41 6.80 -17.61 5.92
C GLY A 41 6.18 -16.48 6.73
N VAL A 42 6.13 -15.29 6.14
CA VAL A 42 5.35 -14.15 6.64
C VAL A 42 4.40 -13.74 5.51
N SER A 43 3.10 -13.88 5.77
CA SER A 43 2.05 -13.34 4.90
C SER A 43 1.80 -11.88 5.26
N ASP A 44 1.64 -11.07 4.23
CA ASP A 44 1.21 -9.68 4.31
C ASP A 44 -0.31 -9.65 4.09
N ASP A 45 -1.07 -9.02 4.96
CA ASP A 45 -2.53 -8.92 4.91
C ASP A 45 -3.05 -7.56 4.44
N ASP A 46 -2.15 -6.66 4.05
CA ASP A 46 -2.48 -5.38 3.44
C ASP A 46 -2.66 -5.49 1.92
N ALA A 47 -3.59 -4.71 1.39
CA ALA A 47 -3.81 -4.61 -0.05
C ALA A 47 -3.88 -3.13 -0.46
N ALA A 48 -2.96 -2.71 -1.33
CA ALA A 48 -2.95 -1.36 -1.86
C ALA A 48 -4.05 -1.14 -2.91
N ALA A 49 -4.93 -0.17 -2.65
CA ALA A 49 -5.99 0.26 -3.56
C ALA A 49 -6.30 1.76 -3.37
N ILE A 50 -6.98 2.34 -4.37
CA ILE A 50 -7.56 3.68 -4.34
C ILE A 50 -9.07 3.52 -4.23
N VAL A 51 -9.69 4.15 -3.23
CA VAL A 51 -11.13 4.14 -3.01
C VAL A 51 -11.71 5.52 -3.27
N LEU A 52 -12.77 5.57 -4.07
CA LEU A 52 -13.52 6.78 -4.36
C LEU A 52 -14.82 6.78 -3.55
N SER A 53 -15.20 7.92 -2.97
CA SER A 53 -16.50 8.07 -2.28
C SER A 53 -17.70 8.05 -3.23
N ALA A 54 -17.48 8.28 -4.52
CA ALA A 54 -18.52 8.26 -5.54
C ALA A 54 -18.03 7.56 -6.82
N GLY A 55 -18.83 6.65 -7.36
CA GLY A 55 -18.59 6.03 -8.68
C GLY A 55 -19.05 6.90 -9.86
N SER A 56 -19.83 7.96 -9.58
CA SER A 56 -20.24 8.94 -10.58
C SER A 56 -20.66 10.25 -9.92
N VAL A 57 -20.36 11.38 -10.55
CA VAL A 57 -20.90 12.70 -10.21
C VAL A 57 -21.75 13.22 -11.38
N ARG A 58 -22.63 14.18 -11.10
CA ARG A 58 -23.46 14.84 -12.13
C ARG A 58 -23.34 16.33 -11.96
N LEU A 59 -23.23 17.02 -13.09
CA LEU A 59 -23.25 18.47 -13.17
C LEU A 59 -24.44 18.89 -14.02
N SER A 60 -25.10 19.98 -13.64
CA SER A 60 -26.13 20.63 -14.43
C SER A 60 -25.59 21.94 -14.97
N GLU A 61 -25.95 22.28 -16.22
CA GLU A 61 -25.69 23.63 -16.73
C GLU A 61 -26.49 24.63 -15.87
N GLY A 62 -25.80 25.46 -15.10
CA GLY A 62 -26.44 26.35 -14.14
C GLY A 62 -27.34 27.38 -14.82
N SER A 63 -28.60 27.45 -14.42
CA SER A 63 -29.49 28.53 -14.84
C SER A 63 -29.10 29.83 -14.11
N GLY A 64 -28.72 30.87 -14.85
CA GLY A 64 -28.43 32.20 -14.28
C GLY A 64 -26.95 32.59 -14.16
N GLY A 65 -26.04 31.86 -14.81
CA GLY A 65 -24.62 32.25 -14.90
C GLY A 65 -23.71 31.75 -13.77
N GLY A 66 -24.21 30.90 -12.88
CA GLY A 66 -23.39 30.17 -11.91
C GLY A 66 -22.91 28.83 -12.50
N ALA A 67 -21.67 28.45 -12.21
CA ALA A 67 -21.17 27.11 -12.50
C ALA A 67 -21.64 26.13 -11.41
N ASP A 68 -22.14 24.96 -11.81
CA ASP A 68 -22.40 23.85 -10.89
C ASP A 68 -21.08 23.13 -10.57
N ALA A 69 -20.97 22.60 -9.36
CA ALA A 69 -19.79 21.88 -8.89
C ALA A 69 -20.20 20.61 -8.15
N ALA A 70 -19.48 19.53 -8.43
CA ALA A 70 -19.63 18.27 -7.72
C ALA A 70 -18.27 17.86 -7.16
N THR A 71 -18.29 17.33 -5.94
CA THR A 71 -17.09 16.87 -5.24
C THR A 71 -17.19 15.38 -4.95
N TYR A 72 -16.04 14.75 -4.87
CA TYR A 72 -15.86 13.40 -4.35
C TYR A 72 -14.48 13.35 -3.69
N THR A 73 -14.33 12.48 -2.71
CA THR A 73 -13.05 12.19 -2.08
C THR A 73 -12.37 10.93 -2.62
N VAL A 74 -11.05 10.89 -2.46
CA VAL A 74 -10.14 9.78 -2.74
C VAL A 74 -9.42 9.41 -1.44
N VAL A 75 -9.22 8.11 -1.18
CA VAL A 75 -8.42 7.61 -0.04
C VAL A 75 -7.65 6.34 -0.44
N LEU A 76 -6.50 6.09 0.19
CA LEU A 76 -5.73 4.85 0.00
C LEU A 76 -6.13 3.80 1.05
N THR A 77 -6.01 2.52 0.71
CA THR A 77 -6.26 1.40 1.65
C THR A 77 -4.99 0.83 2.27
N SER A 78 -3.83 1.35 1.89
CA SER A 78 -2.54 0.93 2.40
C SER A 78 -1.57 2.11 2.39
N GLU A 79 -0.70 2.15 3.40
CA GLU A 79 0.31 3.18 3.58
C GLU A 79 1.37 3.13 2.46
N PRO A 80 1.80 4.29 1.92
CA PRO A 80 2.99 4.37 1.08
C PRO A 80 4.23 3.79 1.78
N ALA A 81 5.20 3.28 1.01
CA ALA A 81 6.47 2.89 1.62
C ALA A 81 7.16 4.10 2.28
N ASP A 82 7.90 3.86 3.37
CA ASP A 82 8.59 4.93 4.10
C ASP A 82 9.44 5.82 3.18
N GLY A 83 9.25 7.14 3.30
CA GLY A 83 9.88 8.16 2.46
C GLY A 83 9.36 8.25 1.02
N ALA A 84 8.24 7.62 0.69
CA ALA A 84 7.56 7.73 -0.61
C ALA A 84 6.17 8.34 -0.49
N ASP A 85 5.78 9.06 -1.54
CA ASP A 85 4.44 9.62 -1.71
C ASP A 85 3.71 8.91 -2.86
N VAL A 86 2.39 8.80 -2.75
CA VAL A 86 1.51 8.34 -3.82
C VAL A 86 0.80 9.55 -4.42
N VAL A 87 1.05 9.80 -5.71
CA VAL A 87 0.40 10.87 -6.47
C VAL A 87 -0.72 10.30 -7.32
N VAL A 88 -1.97 10.67 -7.01
CA VAL A 88 -3.15 10.31 -7.78
C VAL A 88 -3.48 11.45 -8.74
N ALA A 89 -3.19 11.26 -10.04
CA ALA A 89 -3.53 12.22 -11.07
C ALA A 89 -5.00 12.08 -11.51
N VAL A 90 -5.70 13.19 -11.65
CA VAL A 90 -7.09 13.26 -12.11
C VAL A 90 -7.10 13.86 -13.51
N SER A 91 -7.70 13.14 -14.46
CA SER A 91 -7.81 13.60 -15.84
C SER A 91 -9.20 13.33 -16.40
N LEU A 92 -9.65 14.22 -17.27
CA LEU A 92 -10.89 14.05 -18.03
C LEU A 92 -10.59 13.55 -19.44
N SER A 93 -11.48 12.72 -19.94
CA SER A 93 -11.45 12.26 -21.33
C SER A 93 -12.84 12.27 -21.94
N GLY A 94 -12.93 12.23 -23.27
CA GLY A 94 -14.19 12.27 -24.02
C GLY A 94 -14.57 13.66 -24.52
N GLY A 95 -15.59 13.72 -25.38
CA GLY A 95 -15.97 14.95 -26.11
C GLY A 95 -16.46 16.10 -25.21
N GLY A 96 -16.81 15.81 -23.96
CA GLY A 96 -17.25 16.80 -22.97
C GLY A 96 -16.12 17.44 -22.14
N ALA A 97 -14.88 16.95 -22.25
CA ALA A 97 -13.79 17.34 -21.35
C ALA A 97 -13.44 18.85 -21.41
N ALA A 98 -13.70 19.52 -22.54
CA ALA A 98 -13.47 20.96 -22.68
C ALA A 98 -14.50 21.84 -21.94
N PHE A 99 -15.58 21.25 -21.40
CA PHE A 99 -16.65 21.97 -20.72
C PHE A 99 -16.63 21.81 -19.20
N VAL A 100 -15.68 21.05 -18.66
CA VAL A 100 -15.58 20.75 -17.22
C VAL A 100 -14.13 20.93 -16.78
N ASP A 101 -13.95 21.66 -15.69
CA ASP A 101 -12.66 21.82 -15.03
C ASP A 101 -12.53 20.84 -13.86
N VAL A 102 -11.30 20.37 -13.61
CA VAL A 102 -10.94 19.54 -12.46
C VAL A 102 -9.98 20.33 -11.58
N SER A 103 -10.28 20.39 -10.28
CA SER A 103 -9.45 21.07 -9.30
C SER A 103 -9.54 20.37 -7.94
N PRO A 104 -8.40 19.92 -7.36
CA PRO A 104 -7.07 19.91 -7.95
C PRO A 104 -6.90 18.82 -9.04
N PRO A 105 -5.94 18.95 -9.97
CA PRO A 105 -5.68 17.93 -10.99
C PRO A 105 -4.89 16.72 -10.45
N SER A 106 -4.45 16.77 -9.19
CA SER A 106 -3.77 15.67 -8.53
C SER A 106 -3.89 15.77 -7.01
N LEU A 107 -3.90 14.61 -6.35
CA LEU A 107 -3.85 14.46 -4.90
C LEU A 107 -2.55 13.75 -4.53
N THR A 108 -1.93 14.16 -3.43
CA THR A 108 -0.69 13.55 -2.93
C THR A 108 -0.97 12.97 -1.55
N PHE A 109 -0.71 11.68 -1.40
CA PHE A 109 -0.83 10.95 -0.15
C PHE A 109 0.57 10.59 0.34
N THR A 110 0.83 10.85 1.60
CA THR A 110 2.07 10.58 2.33
C THR A 110 1.83 9.47 3.34
N THR A 111 2.89 9.02 4.03
CA THR A 111 2.77 8.10 5.16
C THR A 111 1.93 8.67 6.33
N ALA A 112 1.72 9.98 6.39
CA ALA A 112 1.00 10.63 7.48
C ALA A 112 -0.51 10.84 7.22
N ASP A 113 -0.95 10.77 5.97
CA ASP A 113 -2.31 11.14 5.56
C ASP A 113 -2.91 10.24 4.45
N TRP A 114 -2.35 9.06 4.24
CA TRP A 114 -2.82 8.11 3.22
C TRP A 114 -4.25 7.62 3.44
N ASP A 115 -4.67 7.51 4.71
CA ASP A 115 -5.98 7.03 5.16
C ASP A 115 -6.99 8.17 5.38
N GLU A 116 -6.58 9.43 5.21
CA GLU A 116 -7.47 10.59 5.25
C GLU A 116 -8.06 10.87 3.86
N PRO A 117 -9.40 10.93 3.71
CA PRO A 117 -10.01 11.27 2.44
C PRO A 117 -9.65 12.69 1.96
N GLN A 118 -9.11 12.81 0.74
CA GLN A 118 -8.79 14.09 0.10
C GLN A 118 -9.77 14.42 -1.03
N THR A 119 -10.11 15.70 -1.24
CA THR A 119 -11.03 16.20 -2.29
C THR A 119 -10.27 16.87 -3.43
#